data_AF-A0A151ABB2-F1
#
_entry.id   AF-A0A151ABB2-F1
#
_cell.length_a   1.000
_cell.length_b   1.000
_cell.length_c   1.000
_cell.angle_alpha   90.00
_cell.angle_beta   90.00
_cell.angle_gamma   90.00
#
_symmetry.space_group_name_H-M   'P 1'
#
loop_
_entity.id
_entity.type
_entity.pdbx_description
1 polymer ?
#
loop_
_entity_poly.entity_id
_entity_poly.type
_entity_poly.pdbx_seq_one_letter_code
_entity_poly.pdbx_strand_id
1 'polypeptide(L)'
;MANTDFVPSKTTRTDVQIGLIVADQRTGDLRQVIYADARIVLVRDETDATTLIPRKTFETELGTRYRVRPNAAPSIYGGQYERLRARLAEYDEQDGRKARHKADALREALDLLADTDTDMKAEETESDEDQHTEDDDQEVAFEEIPGIGPKTASRLRGLGIVTVADVNGATDDVLRSIPGIGPDALEKIRAFVEERR
;
A
#
# COMPACT_ATOMS: atom_id res chain seq x y z
N MET A 1 13.04 16.90 52.60
CA MET A 1 12.76 16.86 51.15
C MET A 1 12.30 15.45 50.84
N ALA A 2 11.03 15.30 50.48
CA ALA A 2 10.35 14.01 50.47
C ALA A 2 10.75 13.17 49.25
N ASN A 3 11.23 11.96 49.53
CA ASN A 3 11.48 10.91 48.55
C ASN A 3 10.12 10.39 48.09
N THR A 4 9.72 10.68 46.85
CA THR A 4 8.53 10.08 46.24
C THR A 4 8.88 8.68 45.77
N ASP A 5 8.64 7.70 46.63
CA ASP A 5 8.64 6.29 46.28
C ASP A 5 7.62 6.05 45.16
N PHE A 6 8.13 5.74 43.96
CA PHE A 6 7.32 5.30 42.84
C PHE A 6 6.80 3.90 43.16
N VAL A 7 5.53 3.82 43.58
CA VAL A 7 4.84 2.54 43.74
C VAL A 7 4.39 2.10 42.34
N PRO A 8 4.96 1.03 41.74
CA PRO A 8 4.44 0.53 40.48
C PRO A 8 3.04 -0.04 40.70
N SER A 9 2.04 0.60 40.10
CA SER A 9 0.69 0.07 40.08
C SER A 9 0.68 -1.29 39.39
N LYS A 10 0.23 -2.31 40.12
CA LYS A 10 -0.08 -3.64 39.58
C LYS A 10 -1.25 -3.54 38.62
N THR A 11 -0.99 -3.16 37.39
CA THR A 11 -1.79 -3.57 36.24
C THR A 11 -0.85 -4.36 35.34
N THR A 12 -1.26 -5.58 35.00
CA THR A 12 -0.60 -6.46 34.04
C THR A 12 -0.75 -5.83 32.64
N ARG A 13 -0.23 -4.63 32.46
CA ARG A 13 -0.27 -3.88 31.20
C ARG A 13 0.78 -4.55 30.34
N THR A 14 0.35 -5.53 29.55
CA THR A 14 1.21 -6.08 28.51
C THR A 14 1.54 -4.91 27.60
N ASP A 15 2.80 -4.51 27.60
CA ASP A 15 3.24 -3.38 26.80
C ASP A 15 3.10 -3.79 25.33
N VAL A 16 2.37 -2.98 24.56
CA VAL A 16 2.14 -3.25 23.14
C VAL A 16 3.43 -2.92 22.42
N GLN A 17 4.21 -3.96 22.14
CA GLN A 17 5.51 -3.87 21.49
C GLN A 17 5.46 -4.56 20.12
N ILE A 18 6.33 -4.10 19.23
CA ILE A 18 6.55 -4.77 17.94
C ILE A 18 7.00 -6.20 18.22
N GLY A 19 6.44 -7.16 17.47
CA GLY A 19 6.66 -8.59 17.65
C GLY A 19 5.66 -9.26 18.59
N LEU A 20 4.77 -8.52 19.27
CA LEU A 20 3.73 -9.11 20.11
C LEU A 20 2.77 -9.98 19.28
N ILE A 21 2.67 -11.26 19.62
CA ILE A 21 1.72 -12.19 19.00
C ILE A 21 0.46 -12.31 19.87
N VAL A 22 -0.68 -12.12 19.23
CA VAL A 22 -2.01 -12.24 19.83
C VAL A 22 -2.87 -13.20 18.99
N ALA A 23 -3.75 -13.95 19.65
CA ALA A 23 -4.79 -14.72 18.99
C ALA A 23 -6.11 -13.95 19.06
N ASP A 24 -6.75 -13.70 17.91
CA ASP A 24 -8.11 -13.15 17.88
C ASP A 24 -9.10 -14.23 18.31
N GLN A 25 -9.79 -14.04 19.44
CA GLN A 25 -10.76 -15.00 19.97
C GLN A 25 -12.01 -15.15 19.10
N ARG A 26 -12.28 -14.23 18.16
CA ARG A 26 -13.46 -14.32 17.28
C ARG A 26 -13.24 -15.27 16.12
N THR A 27 -12.05 -15.22 15.52
CA THR A 27 -11.72 -15.98 14.31
C THR A 27 -10.80 -17.16 14.61
N GLY A 28 -10.01 -17.08 15.68
CA GLY A 28 -8.98 -18.06 16.04
C GLY A 28 -7.60 -17.73 15.48
N ASP A 29 -7.50 -16.73 14.59
CA ASP A 29 -6.27 -16.44 13.85
C ASP A 29 -5.19 -15.82 14.75
N LEU A 30 -3.94 -16.20 14.47
CA LEU A 30 -2.79 -15.51 15.03
C LEU A 30 -2.53 -14.20 14.28
N ARG A 31 -2.09 -13.22 15.06
CA ARG A 31 -1.89 -11.84 14.65
C ARG A 31 -0.63 -11.31 15.32
N GLN A 32 0.27 -10.70 14.56
CA GLN A 32 1.49 -10.10 15.08
C GLN A 32 1.44 -8.59 14.94
N VAL A 33 1.82 -7.90 16.00
CA VAL A 33 2.04 -6.45 15.97
C VAL A 33 3.33 -6.19 15.19
N ILE A 34 3.21 -5.57 14.02
CA ILE A 34 4.37 -5.21 13.17
C ILE A 34 4.78 -3.75 13.34
N TYR A 35 3.88 -2.90 13.85
CA TYR A 35 4.16 -1.51 14.18
C TYR A 35 3.26 -1.05 15.33
N ALA A 36 3.79 -0.22 16.23
CA ALA A 36 3.02 0.42 17.28
C ALA A 36 3.60 1.78 17.63
N ASP A 37 2.75 2.80 17.66
CA ASP A 37 3.10 4.14 18.18
C ASP A 37 2.06 4.59 19.22
N ALA A 38 2.03 5.88 19.59
CA ALA A 38 1.10 6.39 20.60
C ALA A 38 -0.39 6.36 20.17
N ARG A 39 -0.70 6.23 18.88
CA ARG A 39 -2.05 6.39 18.31
C ARG A 39 -2.55 5.13 17.62
N ILE A 40 -1.67 4.37 16.97
CA ILE A 40 -2.04 3.24 16.12
C ILE A 40 -1.19 2.00 16.39
N VAL A 41 -1.75 0.86 16.03
CA VAL A 41 -1.10 -0.44 16.01
C VAL A 41 -1.41 -1.07 14.66
N LEU A 42 -0.38 -1.51 13.94
CA LEU A 42 -0.54 -2.34 12.75
C LEU A 42 -0.37 -3.79 13.15
N VAL A 43 -1.34 -4.60 12.76
CA VAL A 43 -1.38 -6.02 13.08
C VAL A 43 -1.48 -6.81 11.79
N ARG A 44 -0.58 -7.76 11.60
CA ARG A 44 -0.55 -8.66 10.45
C ARG A 44 -1.08 -10.02 10.86
N ASP A 45 -1.96 -10.60 10.06
CA ASP A 45 -2.47 -11.96 10.27
C ASP A 45 -1.66 -13.03 9.50
N GLU A 46 -2.07 -14.28 9.62
CA GLU A 46 -1.45 -15.43 8.95
C GLU A 46 -1.56 -15.40 7.41
N THR A 47 -2.45 -14.57 6.87
CA THR A 47 -2.63 -14.38 5.42
C THR A 47 -1.81 -13.22 4.86
N ASP A 48 -0.97 -12.60 5.70
CA ASP A 48 -0.18 -11.40 5.40
C ASP A 48 -0.99 -10.10 5.29
N ALA A 49 -2.31 -10.16 5.54
CA ALA A 49 -3.16 -8.98 5.53
C ALA A 49 -2.86 -8.11 6.76
N THR A 50 -2.70 -6.80 6.52
CA THR A 50 -2.36 -5.83 7.54
C THR A 50 -3.58 -5.00 7.92
N THR A 51 -3.93 -5.00 9.21
CA THR A 51 -5.02 -4.21 9.76
C THR A 51 -4.47 -3.06 10.60
N LEU A 52 -4.93 -1.83 10.33
CA LEU A 52 -4.68 -0.67 11.18
C LEU A 52 -5.75 -0.59 12.27
N ILE A 53 -5.32 -0.55 13.53
CA ILE A 53 -6.20 -0.48 14.69
C ILE A 53 -5.75 0.70 15.56
N PRO A 54 -6.67 1.58 16.01
CA PRO A 54 -6.33 2.60 17.01
C PRO A 54 -5.78 1.94 18.28
N ARG A 55 -4.65 2.42 18.79
CA ARG A 55 -3.96 1.82 19.95
C ARG A 55 -4.86 1.71 21.17
N LYS A 56 -5.67 2.74 21.43
CA LYS A 56 -6.63 2.74 22.54
C LYS A 56 -7.64 1.58 22.43
N THR A 57 -8.13 1.33 21.22
CA THR A 57 -9.05 0.22 20.94
C THR A 57 -8.33 -1.11 21.12
N PHE A 58 -7.12 -1.25 20.54
CA PHE A 58 -6.32 -2.45 20.66
C PHE A 58 -6.00 -2.80 22.12
N GLU A 59 -5.57 -1.81 22.93
CA GLU A 59 -5.31 -1.99 24.37
C GLU A 59 -6.56 -2.36 25.16
N THR A 60 -7.74 -1.86 24.77
CA THR A 60 -9.02 -2.22 25.41
C THR A 60 -9.44 -3.65 25.04
N GLU A 61 -9.13 -4.07 23.81
CA GLU A 61 -9.42 -5.41 23.29
C GLU A 61 -8.39 -6.46 23.72
N LEU A 62 -7.22 -6.05 24.24
CA LEU A 62 -6.24 -6.95 24.83
C LEU A 62 -6.80 -7.65 26.07
N GLY A 63 -6.74 -8.98 26.05
CA GLY A 63 -7.27 -9.84 27.10
C GLY A 63 -8.73 -10.24 26.92
N THR A 64 -9.52 -9.49 26.17
CA THR A 64 -10.92 -9.84 25.83
C THR A 64 -10.98 -10.51 24.47
N ARG A 65 -10.67 -9.76 23.41
CA ARG A 65 -10.62 -10.26 22.02
C ARG A 65 -9.24 -10.79 21.66
N TYR A 66 -8.18 -10.08 22.03
CA TYR A 66 -6.81 -10.46 21.69
C TYR A 66 -6.14 -11.13 22.87
N ARG A 67 -5.91 -12.44 22.78
CA ARG A 67 -5.19 -13.17 23.82
C ARG A 67 -3.71 -13.27 23.47
N VAL A 68 -2.86 -12.73 24.34
CA VAL A 68 -1.40 -12.77 24.15
C VAL A 68 -0.91 -14.22 24.11
N ARG A 69 -0.02 -14.51 23.16
CA ARG A 69 0.62 -15.81 22.94
C ARG A 69 2.13 -15.60 22.88
N PRO A 70 2.80 -15.41 24.03
CA PRO A 70 4.21 -15.01 24.06
C PRO A 70 5.17 -16.11 23.59
N ASN A 71 4.72 -17.37 23.61
CA ASN A 71 5.52 -18.54 23.19
C ASN A 71 4.99 -19.18 21.89
N ALA A 72 4.08 -18.52 21.17
CA ALA A 72 3.77 -18.96 19.83
C ALA A 72 5.01 -18.65 18.97
N ALA A 73 5.61 -19.68 18.37
CA ALA A 73 6.55 -19.43 17.28
C ALA A 73 5.81 -18.58 16.24
N PRO A 74 6.39 -17.48 15.73
CA PRO A 74 5.76 -16.72 14.67
C PRO A 74 5.65 -17.64 13.45
N SER A 75 4.50 -18.30 13.28
CA SER A 75 4.15 -18.90 11.98
C SER A 75 3.52 -17.87 11.06
N ILE A 76 3.60 -16.59 11.42
CA ILE A 76 3.53 -15.48 10.49
C ILE A 76 4.90 -15.45 9.78
N TYR A 77 5.18 -16.55 9.07
CA TYR A 77 6.18 -16.55 8.02
C TYR A 77 5.73 -15.47 7.05
N GLY A 78 6.53 -14.42 6.89
CA GLY A 78 6.27 -13.23 6.09
C GLY A 78 5.76 -13.59 4.71
N GLY A 79 4.44 -13.58 4.59
CA GLY A 79 3.72 -13.88 3.35
C GLY A 79 4.26 -15.06 2.53
N GLN A 80 3.98 -15.00 1.24
CA GLN A 80 4.45 -15.97 0.25
C GLN A 80 5.96 -15.82 -0.02
N TYR A 81 6.48 -14.61 0.18
CA TYR A 81 7.85 -14.23 -0.10
C TYR A 81 8.87 -14.89 0.85
N GLU A 82 8.63 -14.86 2.16
CA GLU A 82 9.54 -15.47 3.14
C GLU A 82 9.51 -17.01 3.06
N ARG A 83 8.36 -17.59 2.68
CA ARG A 83 8.26 -19.03 2.37
C ARG A 83 9.15 -19.41 1.18
N LEU A 84 9.20 -18.57 0.13
CA LEU A 84 10.11 -18.77 -1.00
C LEU A 84 11.58 -18.66 -0.56
N ARG A 85 11.93 -17.65 0.25
CA ARG A 85 13.31 -17.48 0.78
C ARG A 85 13.77 -18.66 1.63
N ALA A 86 12.91 -19.18 2.51
CA ALA A 86 13.22 -20.36 3.30
C ALA A 86 13.45 -21.60 2.43
N ARG A 87 12.64 -21.78 1.39
CA ARG A 87 12.78 -22.87 0.42
C ARG A 87 14.06 -22.74 -0.41
N LEU A 88 14.45 -21.52 -0.77
CA LEU A 88 15.70 -21.23 -1.46
C LEU A 88 16.90 -21.66 -0.62
N ALA A 89 16.95 -21.22 0.65
CA ALA A 89 18.03 -21.59 1.57
C ALA A 89 18.16 -23.12 1.73
N GLU A 90 17.03 -23.82 1.86
CA GLU A 90 17.00 -25.29 1.94
C GLU A 90 17.62 -25.96 0.70
N TYR A 91 17.38 -25.42 -0.50
CA TYR A 91 17.93 -25.98 -1.73
C TYR A 91 19.37 -25.53 -2.03
N ASP A 92 19.79 -24.36 -1.54
CA ASP A 92 21.18 -23.91 -1.61
C ASP A 92 22.11 -24.78 -0.74
N GLU A 93 21.61 -25.28 0.39
CA GLU A 93 22.35 -26.19 1.28
C GLU A 93 22.42 -27.64 0.76
N GLN A 94 21.48 -28.04 -0.11
CA GLN A 94 21.46 -29.38 -0.69
C GLN A 94 22.44 -29.51 -1.85
N ASP A 95 23.34 -30.50 -1.80
CA ASP A 95 24.28 -30.74 -2.88
C ASP A 95 23.68 -31.63 -3.99
N GLY A 96 23.84 -31.22 -5.25
CA GLY A 96 23.37 -31.95 -6.44
C GLY A 96 22.70 -31.08 -7.51
N ARG A 97 22.77 -31.52 -8.78
CA ARG A 97 22.24 -30.76 -9.94
C ARG A 97 20.77 -30.36 -9.79
N LYS A 98 19.93 -31.25 -9.25
CA LYS A 98 18.50 -31.00 -9.07
C LYS A 98 18.22 -29.97 -7.98
N ALA A 99 19.05 -29.89 -6.95
CA ALA A 99 18.92 -28.89 -5.90
C ALA A 99 19.30 -27.50 -6.44
N ARG A 100 20.39 -27.40 -7.20
CA ARG A 100 20.79 -26.16 -7.90
C ARG A 100 19.71 -25.62 -8.81
N HIS A 101 19.14 -26.44 -9.70
CA HIS A 101 18.05 -25.99 -10.59
C HIS A 101 16.81 -25.49 -9.83
N LYS A 102 16.52 -26.05 -8.65
CA LYS A 102 15.41 -25.59 -7.82
C LYS A 102 15.74 -24.29 -7.09
N ALA A 103 16.97 -24.14 -6.60
CA ALA A 103 17.43 -22.89 -6.03
C ALA A 103 17.43 -21.78 -7.08
N ASP A 104 17.90 -22.06 -8.30
CA ASP A 104 17.88 -21.10 -9.42
C ASP A 104 16.44 -20.66 -9.75
N ALA A 105 15.50 -21.60 -9.88
CA ALA A 105 14.08 -21.29 -10.13
C ALA A 105 13.42 -20.49 -8.97
N LEU A 106 13.84 -20.74 -7.73
CA LEU A 106 13.33 -19.99 -6.58
C LEU A 106 13.93 -18.59 -6.46
N ARG A 107 15.18 -18.38 -6.89
CA ARG A 107 15.77 -17.04 -7.02
C ARG A 107 15.03 -16.24 -8.08
N GLU A 108 14.78 -16.83 -9.25
CA GLU A 108 14.02 -16.18 -10.33
C GLU A 108 12.61 -15.77 -9.87
N ALA A 109 11.91 -16.68 -9.16
CA ALA A 109 10.59 -16.35 -8.62
C ALA A 109 10.62 -15.27 -7.51
N LEU A 110 11.70 -15.19 -6.73
CA LEU A 110 11.88 -14.14 -5.72
C LEU A 110 12.21 -12.79 -6.35
N ASP A 111 13.03 -12.78 -7.39
CA ASP A 111 13.39 -11.58 -8.14
C ASP A 111 12.12 -11.02 -8.80
N LEU A 112 11.32 -11.86 -9.48
CA LEU A 112 10.02 -11.44 -10.03
C LEU A 112 9.06 -10.85 -8.98
N LEU A 113 9.00 -11.42 -7.78
CA LEU A 113 8.18 -10.87 -6.70
C LEU A 113 8.73 -9.55 -6.14
N ALA A 114 10.05 -9.42 -6.05
CA ALA A 114 10.69 -8.17 -5.60
C ALA A 114 10.54 -7.06 -6.65
N ASP A 115 10.59 -7.43 -7.93
CA ASP A 115 10.37 -6.52 -9.03
C ASP A 115 8.89 -6.09 -9.08
N THR A 116 7.90 -6.94 -8.77
CA THR A 116 6.50 -6.46 -8.68
C THR A 116 6.23 -5.39 -7.61
N ASP A 117 7.02 -5.35 -6.51
CA ASP A 117 6.96 -4.25 -5.53
C ASP A 117 7.72 -3.00 -6.04
N THR A 118 8.65 -3.20 -6.97
CA THR A 118 9.45 -2.15 -7.60
C THR A 118 8.74 -1.57 -8.85
N ASP A 119 7.88 -2.36 -9.50
CA ASP A 119 7.09 -2.03 -10.70
C ASP A 119 5.81 -1.25 -10.37
N MET A 120 5.40 -1.15 -9.10
CA MET A 120 4.53 -0.04 -8.67
C MET A 120 5.27 1.31 -8.65
N LYS A 121 6.59 1.33 -8.91
CA LYS A 121 7.38 2.55 -8.99
C LYS A 121 8.24 2.68 -10.25
N ALA A 122 8.47 1.62 -11.00
CA ALA A 122 9.14 1.64 -12.30
C ALA A 122 9.03 0.25 -12.94
N GLU A 123 7.96 -0.05 -13.66
CA GLU A 123 7.96 -0.66 -15.01
C GLU A 123 6.49 -0.88 -15.45
N GLU A 124 5.81 0.22 -15.81
CA GLU A 124 4.95 0.16 -16.99
C GLU A 124 5.88 0.22 -18.20
N THR A 125 6.30 -0.92 -18.73
CA THR A 125 6.63 -1.06 -20.15
C THR A 125 6.53 -2.54 -20.47
N GLU A 126 5.57 -3.02 -21.25
CA GLU A 126 5.52 -2.74 -22.69
C GLU A 126 4.08 -2.53 -23.19
N SER A 127 3.70 -1.28 -23.33
CA SER A 127 3.04 -0.81 -24.56
C SER A 127 3.07 0.71 -24.56
N ASP A 128 3.79 1.23 -25.55
CA ASP A 128 3.95 2.62 -25.96
C ASP A 128 5.14 3.37 -25.34
N GLU A 129 6.16 3.54 -26.19
CA GLU A 129 7.18 4.58 -26.09
C GLU A 129 6.50 5.96 -26.07
N ASP A 130 5.90 6.35 -24.94
CA ASP A 130 5.40 7.70 -24.79
C ASP A 130 6.58 8.60 -24.44
N GLN A 131 7.02 9.32 -25.46
CA GLN A 131 7.87 10.48 -25.33
C GLN A 131 7.12 11.49 -24.45
N HIS A 132 7.30 11.42 -23.14
CA HIS A 132 6.94 12.51 -22.26
C HIS A 132 7.78 13.72 -22.65
N THR A 133 7.19 14.57 -23.48
CA THR A 133 7.71 15.90 -23.77
C THR A 133 7.55 16.76 -22.53
N GLU A 134 8.43 17.75 -22.31
CA GLU A 134 8.32 18.70 -21.19
C GLU A 134 6.94 19.39 -21.12
N ASP A 135 6.15 19.33 -22.20
CA ASP A 135 4.80 19.84 -22.33
C ASP A 135 3.72 18.98 -21.64
N ASP A 136 3.97 17.70 -21.37
CA ASP A 136 2.99 16.79 -20.77
C ASP A 136 2.72 17.08 -19.28
N ASP A 137 3.75 17.58 -18.58
CA ASP A 137 3.66 18.02 -17.18
C ASP A 137 3.02 19.42 -17.04
N GLN A 138 2.69 20.09 -18.15
CA GLN A 138 2.13 21.43 -18.12
C GLN A 138 0.71 21.43 -17.53
N GLU A 139 0.47 22.25 -16.51
CA GLU A 139 -0.86 22.45 -15.95
C GLU A 139 -1.82 23.03 -17.00
N VAL A 140 -2.97 22.40 -17.15
CA VAL A 140 -4.03 22.85 -18.07
C VAL A 140 -4.81 23.97 -17.40
N ALA A 141 -4.80 25.15 -18.03
CA ALA A 141 -5.60 26.30 -17.62
C ALA A 141 -7.08 26.10 -18.01
N PHE A 142 -7.77 25.17 -17.34
CA PHE A 142 -9.16 24.78 -17.66
C PHE A 142 -10.15 25.95 -17.72
N GLU A 143 -9.88 27.04 -17.00
CA GLU A 143 -10.72 28.24 -16.97
C GLU A 143 -10.65 29.08 -18.26
N GLU A 144 -9.63 28.86 -19.09
CA GLU A 144 -9.50 29.48 -20.42
C GLU A 144 -10.36 28.77 -21.47
N ILE A 145 -10.81 27.54 -21.18
CA ILE A 145 -11.56 26.71 -22.12
C ILE A 145 -13.02 27.18 -22.17
N PRO A 146 -13.54 27.58 -23.35
CA PRO A 146 -14.90 28.09 -23.47
C PRO A 146 -15.97 27.06 -23.06
N GLY A 147 -16.68 27.36 -21.97
CA GLY A 147 -17.71 26.47 -21.41
C GLY A 147 -17.28 25.73 -20.15
N ILE A 148 -16.03 25.90 -19.72
CA ILE A 148 -15.55 25.43 -18.42
C ILE A 148 -15.49 26.60 -17.46
N GLY A 149 -16.32 26.54 -16.42
CA GLY A 149 -16.27 27.52 -15.33
C GLY A 149 -15.30 27.10 -14.22
N PRO A 150 -14.99 28.02 -13.28
CA PRO A 150 -14.07 27.75 -12.16
C PRO A 150 -14.55 26.58 -11.27
N LYS A 151 -15.86 26.33 -11.21
CA LYS A 151 -16.44 25.18 -10.49
C LYS A 151 -16.13 23.84 -11.16
N THR A 152 -16.10 23.80 -12.49
CA THR A 152 -15.79 22.59 -13.26
C THR A 152 -14.29 22.34 -13.26
N ALA A 153 -13.48 23.40 -13.43
CA ALA A 153 -12.03 23.35 -13.29
C ALA A 153 -11.60 22.84 -11.91
N SER A 154 -12.24 23.31 -10.83
CA SER A 154 -11.96 22.84 -9.47
C SER A 154 -12.29 21.36 -9.27
N ARG A 155 -13.28 20.81 -9.99
CA ARG A 155 -13.63 19.39 -9.92
C ARG A 155 -12.63 18.52 -10.67
N LEU A 156 -12.15 18.98 -11.82
CA LEU A 156 -11.07 18.32 -12.57
C LEU A 156 -9.81 18.19 -11.70
N ARG A 157 -9.37 19.31 -11.12
CA ARG A 157 -8.24 19.32 -10.17
C ARG A 157 -8.49 18.44 -8.94
N GLY A 158 -9.72 18.44 -8.40
CA GLY A 158 -10.12 17.61 -7.26
C GLY A 158 -10.11 16.10 -7.54
N LEU A 159 -10.13 15.69 -8.82
CA LEU A 159 -9.99 14.31 -9.27
C LEU A 159 -8.55 13.97 -9.68
N GLY A 160 -7.61 14.89 -9.50
CA GLY A 160 -6.22 14.72 -9.91
C GLY A 160 -5.96 14.97 -11.39
N ILE A 161 -6.94 15.50 -12.13
CA ILE A 161 -6.77 15.85 -13.56
C ILE A 161 -6.28 17.30 -13.62
N VAL A 162 -4.97 17.49 -13.67
CA VAL A 162 -4.32 18.81 -13.57
C VAL A 162 -3.50 19.12 -14.81
N THR A 163 -2.82 18.11 -15.36
CA THR A 163 -1.86 18.25 -16.45
C THR A 163 -2.41 17.79 -17.80
N VAL A 164 -1.68 18.10 -18.88
CA VAL A 164 -1.94 17.60 -20.23
C VAL A 164 -1.95 16.07 -20.25
N ALA A 165 -0.95 15.45 -19.60
CA ALA A 165 -0.88 14.00 -19.43
C ALA A 165 -2.12 13.42 -18.74
N ASP A 166 -2.58 14.05 -17.64
CA ASP A 166 -3.75 13.55 -16.91
C ASP A 166 -5.03 13.58 -17.74
N VAL A 167 -5.20 14.63 -18.56
CA VAL A 167 -6.34 14.74 -19.47
C VAL A 167 -6.27 13.67 -20.55
N ASN A 168 -5.08 13.45 -21.12
CA ASN A 168 -4.86 12.44 -22.16
C ASN A 168 -5.05 11.02 -21.64
N GLY A 169 -4.53 10.70 -20.45
CA GLY A 169 -4.69 9.41 -19.79
C GLY A 169 -6.10 9.14 -19.26
N ALA A 170 -6.88 10.18 -18.98
CA ALA A 170 -8.28 10.02 -18.58
C ALA A 170 -9.14 9.57 -19.77
N THR A 171 -9.99 8.57 -19.55
CA THR A 171 -10.97 8.15 -20.57
C THR A 171 -12.10 9.17 -20.70
N ASP A 172 -12.75 9.20 -21.87
CA ASP A 172 -13.88 10.10 -22.13
C ASP A 172 -15.04 9.90 -21.14
N ASP A 173 -15.26 8.67 -20.68
CA ASP A 173 -16.27 8.36 -19.67
C ASP A 173 -15.92 8.94 -18.31
N VAL A 174 -14.64 8.91 -17.91
CA VAL A 174 -14.16 9.53 -16.67
C VAL A 174 -14.37 11.05 -16.75
N LEU A 175 -14.00 11.69 -17.86
CA LEU A 175 -14.17 13.13 -18.04
C LEU A 175 -15.66 13.53 -18.07
N ARG A 176 -16.52 12.76 -18.76
CA ARG A 176 -17.98 13.02 -18.80
C ARG A 176 -18.71 12.75 -17.49
N SER A 177 -18.13 11.92 -16.62
CA SER A 177 -18.71 11.69 -15.28
C SER A 177 -18.69 12.95 -14.41
N ILE A 178 -17.87 13.94 -14.76
CA ILE A 178 -17.71 15.19 -14.01
C ILE A 178 -18.93 16.09 -14.25
N PRO A 179 -19.67 16.47 -13.19
CA PRO A 179 -20.81 17.35 -13.33
C PRO A 179 -20.42 18.69 -13.97
N GLY A 180 -20.99 18.98 -15.14
CA GLY A 180 -20.68 20.16 -15.94
C GLY A 180 -19.75 19.90 -17.13
N ILE A 181 -19.33 18.66 -17.38
CA ILE A 181 -18.64 18.25 -18.60
C ILE A 181 -19.59 17.45 -19.49
N GLY A 182 -20.12 18.14 -20.51
CA GLY A 182 -20.89 17.51 -21.60
C GLY A 182 -20.00 17.12 -22.79
N PRO A 183 -20.58 16.53 -23.85
CA PRO A 183 -19.83 16.16 -25.07
C PRO A 183 -19.10 17.37 -25.68
N ASP A 184 -19.77 18.51 -25.80
CA ASP A 184 -19.19 19.74 -26.36
C ASP A 184 -18.05 20.31 -25.50
N ALA A 185 -18.10 20.10 -24.17
CA ALA A 185 -17.05 20.55 -23.27
C ALA A 185 -15.84 19.60 -23.35
N LEU A 186 -16.09 18.30 -23.46
CA LEU A 186 -15.06 17.28 -23.63
C LEU A 186 -14.25 17.50 -24.91
N GLU A 187 -14.93 17.73 -26.05
CA GLU A 187 -14.23 17.99 -27.33
C GLU A 187 -13.31 19.20 -27.24
N LYS A 188 -13.73 20.27 -26.54
CA LYS A 188 -12.91 21.46 -26.34
C LYS A 188 -11.72 21.22 -25.41
N ILE A 189 -11.88 20.37 -24.40
CA ILE A 189 -10.78 19.96 -23.52
C ILE A 189 -9.73 19.21 -24.33
N ARG A 190 -10.14 18.23 -25.14
CA ARG A 190 -9.25 17.46 -26.01
C ARG A 190 -8.53 18.35 -27.01
N ALA A 191 -9.27 19.22 -27.71
CA ALA A 191 -8.68 20.16 -28.67
C ALA A 191 -7.70 21.14 -28.03
N PHE A 192 -8.00 21.65 -26.83
CA PHE A 192 -7.12 22.57 -26.10
C PHE A 192 -5.80 21.92 -25.67
N VAL A 193 -5.85 20.64 -25.34
CA VAL A 193 -4.68 19.85 -24.97
C VAL A 193 -3.85 19.47 -26.21
N GLU A 194 -4.50 19.14 -27.33
CA GLU A 194 -3.82 18.82 -28.59
C GLU A 194 -3.06 20.03 -29.19
N GLU A 195 -3.56 21.27 -28.99
CA GLU A 195 -2.90 22.50 -29.44
C GLU A 195 -1.62 22.84 -28.63
N ARG A 196 -1.42 22.19 -27.48
CA ARG A 196 -0.29 22.43 -26.57
C ARG A 196 0.82 21.37 -26.64
N ARG A 197 0.71 20.41 -27.57
CA ARG A 197 1.75 19.44 -27.92
C ARG A 197 2.60 19.95 -29.10
#